data_AF-X6LH84-F1
#
_entry.id   AF-X6LH84-F1
#
_cell.length_a   1.000
_cell.length_b   1.000
_cell.length_c   1.000
_cell.angle_alpha   90.00
_cell.angle_beta   90.00
_cell.angle_gamma   90.00
#
_symmetry.space_group_name_H-M   'P 1'
#
loop_
_entity.id
_entity.type
_entity.pdbx_description
1 polymer ?
#
loop_
_entity_poly.entity_id
_entity_poly.type
_entity_poly.pdbx_seq_one_letter_code
_entity_poly.pdbx_strand_id
1 'polypeptide(L)'
;MQRVLETTTNSMENTMPQITRKISCTQLFLCHNRPFQAFKSIKSFLQKINCQITDQDVDKVLKEWQDLKALTYSKIWKNRNASDVDSDEDYGEHIANVGTILHSVWHASKHNCVIENVFSVRLHAGKPNLILFQNKPLLSEVLVLFELQQYIPRAEHILICNKNTTEEEVICLIFRAITNDKRIKMAITTKMDWNSAKPLYCLVYPEKLALSTLKQVCDVVQDLLLNSVQVEKLKHCLYTFVVMSCDSDNSLCKILEPFELSLSNKSFQTLPNQLLSQLYRNLWTNNQKHDIGTKPPWIQLYTSEQVAMGKSTLIQRDIQRIREIHRAKTVHKICVAFNNYE
;
A
#
# COMPACT_ATOMS: atom_id res chain seq x y z
N MET A 1 2.85 28.31 -5.05
CA MET A 1 3.56 27.02 -4.89
C MET A 1 4.42 27.00 -3.64
N GLN A 2 4.98 28.15 -3.21
CA GLN A 2 5.76 28.31 -1.97
C GLN A 2 4.90 28.38 -0.68
N ARG A 3 3.72 29.02 -0.72
CA ARG A 3 2.82 29.13 0.46
C ARG A 3 1.99 27.90 0.84
N VAL A 4 2.01 26.84 0.02
CA VAL A 4 1.34 25.56 0.35
C VAL A 4 2.31 24.61 1.06
N LEU A 5 3.62 24.88 0.98
CA LEU A 5 4.66 24.20 1.75
C LEU A 5 4.76 24.73 3.20
N GLU A 6 4.38 25.99 3.45
CA GLU A 6 4.50 26.64 4.77
C GLU A 6 3.43 26.21 5.79
N THR A 7 2.29 25.66 5.35
CA THR A 7 1.23 25.17 6.27
C THR A 7 1.30 23.67 6.52
N THR A 8 2.06 22.90 5.73
CA THR A 8 2.26 21.45 5.93
C THR A 8 3.45 21.13 6.83
N THR A 9 4.35 22.08 7.07
CA THR A 9 5.53 21.93 7.95
C THR A 9 5.16 21.69 9.41
N ASN A 10 4.07 22.29 9.92
CA ASN A 10 3.73 22.18 11.36
C ASN A 10 3.08 20.84 11.78
N SER A 11 2.62 20.02 10.83
CA SER A 11 2.05 18.68 11.12
C SER A 11 3.07 17.56 10.89
N MET A 12 4.09 17.79 10.05
CA MET A 12 5.19 16.84 9.81
C MET A 12 6.24 16.82 10.95
N GLU A 13 6.20 17.75 11.90
CA GLU A 13 7.20 17.90 12.98
C GLU A 13 7.27 16.72 13.96
N ASN A 14 6.26 15.85 14.06
CA ASN A 14 6.22 14.82 15.11
C ASN A 14 6.46 13.36 14.66
N THR A 15 6.32 13.02 13.37
CA THR A 15 6.57 11.64 12.85
C THR A 15 7.83 11.51 11.99
N MET A 16 8.25 12.56 11.28
CA MET A 16 9.53 12.57 10.55
C MET A 16 10.76 12.35 11.43
N PRO A 17 10.82 12.88 12.68
CA PRO A 17 11.93 12.59 13.58
C PRO A 17 12.05 11.10 13.92
N GLN A 18 10.99 10.28 13.80
CA GLN A 18 11.05 8.85 14.11
C GLN A 18 11.58 7.99 12.94
N ILE A 19 11.26 8.36 11.70
CA ILE A 19 11.83 7.73 10.50
C ILE A 19 13.26 8.20 10.29
N THR A 20 13.52 9.51 10.44
CA THR A 20 14.86 10.08 10.41
C THR A 20 15.69 9.60 11.59
N ARG A 21 15.15 9.42 12.81
CA ARG A 21 15.84 8.71 13.92
C ARG A 21 16.08 7.25 13.62
N LYS A 22 15.14 6.50 13.01
CA LYS A 22 15.42 5.10 12.65
C LYS A 22 16.53 5.01 11.59
N ILE A 23 16.57 5.93 10.64
CA ILE A 23 17.61 5.99 9.60
C ILE A 23 18.95 6.49 10.18
N SER A 24 18.96 7.49 11.06
CA SER A 24 20.18 7.98 11.74
C SER A 24 20.66 7.07 12.87
N CYS A 25 19.79 6.32 13.54
CA CYS A 25 20.18 5.20 14.39
C CYS A 25 20.84 4.09 13.55
N THR A 26 20.43 3.90 12.29
CA THR A 26 21.15 3.01 11.37
C THR A 26 22.56 3.54 11.05
N GLN A 27 22.78 4.86 11.10
CA GLN A 27 24.08 5.50 10.90
C GLN A 27 25.04 5.38 12.09
N LEU A 28 24.55 5.14 13.31
CA LEU A 28 25.39 4.86 14.50
C LEU A 28 25.87 3.40 14.59
N PHE A 29 25.34 2.49 13.77
CA PHE A 29 25.64 1.05 13.81
C PHE A 29 26.69 0.57 12.79
N LEU A 30 27.34 1.48 12.07
CA LEU A 30 28.40 1.12 11.09
C LEU A 30 29.80 0.99 11.70
N CYS A 31 29.94 1.09 13.02
CA CYS A 31 31.15 0.63 13.71
C CYS A 31 31.01 -0.86 14.09
N HIS A 32 31.61 -1.70 13.25
CA HIS A 32 32.01 -3.10 13.50
C HIS A 32 30.86 -4.13 13.62
N ASN A 33 30.76 -4.99 12.59
CA ASN A 33 30.12 -6.32 12.58
C ASN A 33 28.58 -6.46 12.66
N ARG A 34 27.76 -5.46 12.29
CA ARG A 34 26.30 -5.62 12.09
C ARG A 34 25.70 -5.35 10.68
N PRO A 35 26.32 -5.72 9.54
CA PRO A 35 25.71 -5.48 8.23
C PRO A 35 24.43 -6.31 8.00
N PHE A 36 24.40 -7.58 8.37
CA PHE A 36 23.38 -8.52 7.85
C PHE A 36 21.91 -8.20 8.20
N GLN A 37 21.66 -7.61 9.37
CA GLN A 37 20.29 -7.37 9.86
C GLN A 37 19.66 -6.09 9.28
N ALA A 38 20.48 -5.06 9.02
CA ALA A 38 20.04 -3.84 8.32
C ALA A 38 19.73 -4.15 6.84
N PHE A 39 20.57 -4.96 6.19
CA PHE A 39 20.37 -5.41 4.80
C PHE A 39 19.04 -6.17 4.61
N LYS A 40 18.70 -7.08 5.53
CA LYS A 40 17.43 -7.83 5.47
C LYS A 40 16.20 -6.92 5.56
N SER A 41 16.30 -5.83 6.31
CA SER A 41 15.19 -4.89 6.53
C SER A 41 14.96 -3.99 5.30
N ILE A 42 16.04 -3.57 4.64
CA ILE A 42 15.98 -2.72 3.43
C ILE A 42 15.39 -3.51 2.25
N LYS A 43 15.84 -4.75 2.03
CA LYS A 43 15.29 -5.60 0.97
C LYS A 43 13.78 -5.78 1.11
N SER A 44 13.30 -6.15 2.29
CA SER A 44 11.86 -6.30 2.56
C SER A 44 11.08 -5.00 2.35
N PHE A 45 11.69 -3.84 2.68
CA PHE A 45 11.08 -2.55 2.40
C PHE A 45 10.99 -2.26 0.91
N LEU A 46 12.07 -2.42 0.15
CA LEU A 46 12.10 -2.22 -1.29
C LEU A 46 11.19 -3.22 -2.03
N GLN A 47 11.02 -4.43 -1.48
CA GLN A 47 10.08 -5.42 -2.01
C GLN A 47 8.62 -5.00 -1.91
N LYS A 48 8.27 -4.02 -1.06
CA LYS A 48 6.94 -3.39 -1.09
C LYS A 48 6.74 -2.55 -2.36
N ILE A 49 7.82 -1.95 -2.87
CA ILE A 49 7.80 -1.15 -4.10
C ILE A 49 7.87 -2.06 -5.34
N ASN A 50 8.79 -3.03 -5.33
CA ASN A 50 8.99 -4.00 -6.39
C ASN A 50 9.33 -5.38 -5.79
N CYS A 51 8.40 -6.32 -5.84
CA CYS A 51 8.59 -7.62 -5.20
C CYS A 51 9.71 -8.48 -5.81
N GLN A 52 10.19 -8.14 -7.02
CA GLN A 52 11.28 -8.83 -7.71
C GLN A 52 12.67 -8.33 -7.33
N ILE A 53 12.77 -7.38 -6.37
CA ILE A 53 14.05 -6.85 -5.88
C ILE A 53 14.97 -7.98 -5.42
N THR A 54 16.16 -8.02 -6.03
CA THR A 54 17.26 -8.93 -5.73
C THR A 54 18.28 -8.26 -4.79
N ASP A 55 19.27 -9.01 -4.31
CA ASP A 55 20.34 -8.43 -3.50
C ASP A 55 21.21 -7.45 -4.31
N GLN A 56 21.39 -7.70 -5.61
CA GLN A 56 22.11 -6.77 -6.50
C GLN A 56 21.38 -5.43 -6.65
N ASP A 57 20.05 -5.44 -6.68
CA ASP A 57 19.26 -4.21 -6.74
C ASP A 57 19.38 -3.41 -5.43
N VAL A 58 19.44 -4.10 -4.28
CA VAL A 58 19.69 -3.48 -2.98
C VAL A 58 21.08 -2.83 -2.96
N ASP A 59 22.11 -3.54 -3.40
CA ASP A 59 23.48 -3.01 -3.47
C ASP A 59 23.56 -1.78 -4.36
N LYS A 60 22.84 -1.78 -5.50
CA LYS A 60 22.74 -0.63 -6.39
C LYS A 60 22.09 0.57 -5.68
N VAL A 61 20.96 0.37 -5.00
CA VAL A 61 20.27 1.42 -4.22
C VAL A 61 21.17 2.00 -3.14
N LEU A 62 21.90 1.14 -2.41
CA LEU A 62 22.84 1.58 -1.37
C LEU A 62 24.01 2.38 -1.96
N LYS A 63 24.50 1.99 -3.14
CA LYS A 63 25.55 2.72 -3.83
C LYS A 63 25.07 4.09 -4.33
N GLU A 64 23.92 4.15 -4.99
CA GLU A 64 23.30 5.43 -5.43
C GLU A 64 23.07 6.37 -4.24
N TRP A 65 22.67 5.83 -3.08
CA TRP A 65 22.56 6.59 -1.85
C TRP A 65 23.90 7.16 -1.38
N GLN A 66 24.97 6.37 -1.41
CA GLN A 66 26.32 6.83 -1.03
C GLN A 66 26.85 7.90 -1.98
N ASP A 67 26.63 7.73 -3.28
CA ASP A 67 27.05 8.69 -4.31
C ASP A 67 26.33 10.02 -4.15
N LEU A 68 25.00 10.01 -3.94
CA LEU A 68 24.21 11.21 -3.65
C LEU A 68 24.67 11.88 -2.35
N LYS A 69 24.94 11.10 -1.31
CA LYS A 69 25.47 11.61 -0.03
C LYS A 69 26.80 12.32 -0.26
N ALA A 70 27.74 11.72 -0.98
CA ALA A 70 29.04 12.32 -1.28
C ALA A 70 28.91 13.62 -2.11
N LEU A 71 27.98 13.66 -3.07
CA LEU A 71 27.66 14.86 -3.85
C LEU A 71 27.09 15.98 -2.97
N THR A 72 26.14 15.67 -2.09
CA THR A 72 25.54 16.65 -1.17
C THR A 72 26.57 17.18 -0.17
N TYR A 73 27.39 16.33 0.45
CA TYR A 73 28.48 16.81 1.33
C TYR A 73 29.50 17.67 0.58
N SER A 74 29.85 17.32 -0.65
CA SER A 74 30.79 18.13 -1.46
C SER A 74 30.21 19.51 -1.83
N LYS A 75 28.89 19.63 -2.04
CA LYS A 75 28.22 20.91 -2.32
C LYS A 75 28.08 21.75 -1.05
N ILE A 76 27.69 21.13 0.06
CA ILE A 76 27.55 21.79 1.37
C ILE A 76 28.91 22.34 1.82
N TRP A 77 30.01 21.58 1.68
CA TRP A 77 31.35 22.03 2.04
C TRP A 77 31.91 23.13 1.16
N LYS A 78 31.43 23.28 -0.08
CA LYS A 78 31.84 24.39 -0.96
C LYS A 78 31.09 25.70 -0.69
N ASN A 79 29.96 25.65 0.00
CA ASN A 79 29.06 26.80 0.14
C ASN A 79 28.85 27.29 1.59
N ARG A 80 29.40 26.65 2.63
CA ARG A 80 29.21 27.11 4.02
C ARG A 80 30.45 27.77 4.60
N ASN A 81 30.35 29.07 4.89
CA ASN A 81 31.03 29.68 6.03
C ASN A 81 30.36 29.17 7.32
N ALA A 82 31.14 29.01 8.39
CA ALA A 82 30.88 28.12 9.52
C ALA A 82 29.74 28.53 10.51
N SER A 83 28.72 29.28 10.11
CA SER A 83 27.71 29.80 11.07
C SER A 83 26.25 29.39 10.87
N ASP A 84 25.85 28.76 9.76
CA ASP A 84 24.45 28.34 9.56
C ASP A 84 24.33 26.82 9.48
N VAL A 85 24.10 26.21 10.64
CA VAL A 85 23.80 24.77 10.78
C VAL A 85 22.48 24.68 11.52
N ASP A 86 21.38 24.67 10.76
CA ASP A 86 20.06 24.08 11.06
C ASP A 86 18.96 24.87 10.34
N SER A 87 18.90 24.76 9.00
CA SER A 87 17.73 25.22 8.24
C SER A 87 16.93 24.02 7.70
N ASP A 88 15.60 24.12 7.73
CA ASP A 88 14.65 23.13 7.20
C ASP A 88 14.88 22.76 5.72
N GLU A 89 15.65 23.57 4.99
CA GLU A 89 16.03 23.31 3.60
C GLU A 89 16.87 22.01 3.45
N ASP A 90 17.67 21.63 4.46
CA ASP A 90 18.52 20.44 4.42
C ASP A 90 17.68 19.14 4.43
N TYR A 91 16.56 19.13 5.18
CA TYR A 91 15.66 17.99 5.25
C TYR A 91 14.88 17.77 3.95
N GLY A 92 14.46 18.85 3.29
CA GLY A 92 13.77 18.78 2.00
C GLY A 92 14.62 18.14 0.91
N GLU A 93 15.91 18.50 0.84
CA GLU A 93 16.85 17.91 -0.13
C GLU A 93 17.07 16.42 0.12
N HIS A 94 17.23 16.01 1.39
CA HIS A 94 17.37 14.60 1.74
C HIS A 94 16.16 13.76 1.32
N ILE A 95 14.93 14.25 1.54
CA ILE A 95 13.70 13.57 1.12
C ILE A 95 13.64 13.47 -0.41
N ALA A 96 14.00 14.53 -1.11
CA ALA A 96 14.03 14.52 -2.58
C ALA A 96 15.05 13.50 -3.12
N ASN A 97 16.21 13.38 -2.47
CA ASN A 97 17.23 12.39 -2.82
C ASN A 97 16.73 10.96 -2.56
N VAL A 98 16.10 10.70 -1.41
CA VAL A 98 15.42 9.41 -1.14
C VAL A 98 14.40 9.11 -2.23
N GLY A 99 13.55 10.09 -2.54
CA GLY A 99 12.52 9.98 -3.57
C GLY A 99 13.11 9.63 -4.93
N THR A 100 14.23 10.23 -5.30
CA THR A 100 14.93 9.97 -6.58
C THR A 100 15.45 8.54 -6.67
N ILE A 101 16.08 8.05 -5.60
CA ILE A 101 16.60 6.67 -5.55
C ILE A 101 15.44 5.67 -5.57
N LEU A 102 14.41 5.89 -4.76
CA LEU A 102 13.24 5.02 -4.74
C LEU A 102 12.44 5.09 -6.04
N HIS A 103 12.51 6.20 -6.78
CA HIS A 103 11.86 6.35 -8.07
C HIS A 103 12.42 5.35 -9.10
N SER A 104 13.72 5.06 -9.09
CA SER A 104 14.33 4.08 -10.00
C SER A 104 13.80 2.67 -9.72
N VAL A 105 13.70 2.30 -8.45
CA VAL A 105 13.13 1.03 -7.98
C VAL A 105 11.64 0.94 -8.33
N TRP A 106 10.91 2.04 -8.10
CA TRP A 106 9.50 2.17 -8.46
C TRP A 106 9.32 1.96 -9.97
N HIS A 107 10.10 2.64 -10.81
CA HIS A 107 10.01 2.58 -12.28
C HIS A 107 10.31 1.18 -12.84
N ALA A 108 11.24 0.44 -12.23
CA ALA A 108 11.55 -0.94 -12.63
C ALA A 108 10.44 -1.96 -12.26
N SER A 109 9.49 -1.57 -11.41
CA SER A 109 8.42 -2.46 -10.95
C SER A 109 7.36 -2.69 -12.03
N LYS A 110 7.34 -3.90 -12.58
CA LYS A 110 6.27 -4.40 -13.48
C LYS A 110 4.92 -4.55 -12.78
N HIS A 111 4.90 -4.58 -11.45
CA HIS A 111 3.67 -4.70 -10.64
C HIS A 111 2.92 -3.38 -10.51
N ASN A 112 3.62 -2.28 -10.82
CA ASN A 112 3.03 -0.94 -10.93
C ASN A 112 2.59 -0.65 -12.39
N CYS A 113 2.73 -1.62 -13.30
CA CYS A 113 2.18 -1.56 -14.66
C CYS A 113 0.83 -2.28 -14.64
N VAL A 114 -0.23 -1.57 -15.01
CA VAL A 114 -1.57 -2.14 -15.03
C VAL A 114 -1.79 -2.82 -16.38
N ILE A 115 -2.32 -4.04 -16.34
CA ILE A 115 -2.69 -4.81 -17.52
C ILE A 115 -3.96 -4.18 -18.10
N GLU A 116 -3.92 -3.87 -19.40
CA GLU A 116 -5.07 -3.37 -20.14
C GLU A 116 -6.21 -4.39 -20.06
N ASN A 117 -7.35 -3.97 -19.51
CA ASN A 117 -8.66 -4.47 -19.91
C ASN A 117 -9.78 -3.62 -19.32
N VAL A 118 -10.87 -3.54 -20.08
CA VAL A 118 -12.02 -2.68 -19.89
C VAL A 118 -12.68 -2.89 -18.53
N PHE A 119 -12.82 -1.80 -17.76
CA PHE A 119 -13.47 -1.76 -16.46
C PHE A 119 -14.93 -2.24 -16.55
N SER A 120 -15.29 -3.26 -15.77
CA SER A 120 -16.67 -3.77 -15.72
C SER A 120 -17.59 -2.96 -14.79
N VAL A 121 -17.00 -2.29 -13.78
CA VAL A 121 -17.70 -1.38 -12.86
C VAL A 121 -17.35 0.05 -13.21
N ARG A 122 -18.39 0.88 -13.41
CA ARG A 122 -18.26 2.30 -13.76
C ARG A 122 -17.93 3.14 -12.52
N LEU A 123 -16.74 2.93 -11.95
CA LEU A 123 -16.17 3.90 -11.01
C LEU A 123 -15.92 5.22 -11.75
N HIS A 124 -16.15 6.34 -11.07
CA HIS A 124 -15.84 7.63 -11.64
C HIS A 124 -14.36 7.94 -11.43
N ALA A 125 -13.65 8.07 -12.55
CA ALA A 125 -12.27 8.50 -12.56
C ALA A 125 -12.18 10.02 -12.34
N GLY A 126 -11.15 10.45 -11.60
CA GLY A 126 -10.85 11.87 -11.33
C GLY A 126 -11.72 12.54 -10.28
N LYS A 127 -12.53 11.76 -9.57
CA LYS A 127 -13.29 12.20 -8.40
C LYS A 127 -13.34 11.07 -7.35
N PRO A 128 -13.60 11.36 -6.06
CA PRO A 128 -13.83 10.30 -5.09
C PRO A 128 -15.11 9.53 -5.45
N ASN A 129 -15.23 8.32 -4.90
CA ASN A 129 -16.37 7.45 -5.06
C ASN A 129 -16.76 6.93 -3.67
N LEU A 130 -17.97 7.23 -3.23
CA LEU A 130 -18.50 6.69 -1.97
C LEU A 130 -19.35 5.45 -2.27
N ILE A 131 -19.11 4.36 -1.55
CA ILE A 131 -19.91 3.15 -1.65
C ILE A 131 -20.40 2.76 -0.26
N LEU A 132 -21.71 2.79 -0.07
CA LEU A 132 -22.36 2.46 1.19
C LEU A 132 -22.88 1.02 1.14
N PHE A 133 -22.47 0.20 2.10
CA PHE A 133 -22.97 -1.17 2.27
C PHE A 133 -23.69 -1.31 3.58
N GLN A 134 -24.98 -1.63 3.53
CA GLN A 134 -25.78 -1.87 4.73
C GLN A 134 -25.43 -3.19 5.45
N ASN A 135 -24.69 -4.09 4.78
CA ASN A 135 -24.31 -5.41 5.29
C ASN A 135 -22.80 -5.50 5.64
N LYS A 136 -22.48 -6.29 6.67
CA LYS A 136 -21.17 -6.27 7.36
C LYS A 136 -19.94 -6.91 6.68
N PRO A 137 -19.98 -7.74 5.62
CA PRO A 137 -18.73 -8.26 5.08
C PRO A 137 -18.09 -7.29 4.06
N LEU A 138 -17.89 -6.02 4.40
CA LEU A 138 -17.29 -5.01 3.50
C LEU A 138 -15.94 -5.48 2.91
N LEU A 139 -15.16 -6.28 3.64
CA LEU A 139 -13.89 -6.81 3.14
C LEU A 139 -14.05 -7.76 1.95
N SER A 140 -15.12 -8.57 1.88
CA SER A 140 -15.37 -9.38 0.68
C SER A 140 -15.74 -8.49 -0.49
N GLU A 141 -16.52 -7.43 -0.24
CA GLU A 141 -16.91 -6.44 -1.25
C GLU A 141 -15.70 -5.72 -1.84
N VAL A 142 -14.72 -5.37 -1.00
CA VAL A 142 -13.44 -4.81 -1.46
C VAL A 142 -12.79 -5.77 -2.45
N LEU A 143 -12.68 -7.05 -2.13
CA LEU A 143 -12.04 -8.02 -3.03
C LEU A 143 -12.80 -8.20 -4.35
N VAL A 144 -14.14 -8.21 -4.33
CA VAL A 144 -14.93 -8.25 -5.56
C VAL A 144 -14.74 -6.98 -6.37
N LEU A 145 -14.66 -5.80 -5.73
CA LEU A 145 -14.35 -4.55 -6.43
C LEU A 145 -13.01 -4.65 -7.17
N PHE A 146 -11.97 -5.17 -6.51
CA PHE A 146 -10.67 -5.39 -7.15
C PHE A 146 -10.71 -6.44 -8.28
N GLU A 147 -11.47 -7.53 -8.11
CA GLU A 147 -11.68 -8.54 -9.15
C GLU A 147 -12.39 -7.96 -10.39
N LEU A 148 -13.39 -7.09 -10.20
CA LEU A 148 -14.10 -6.39 -11.27
C LEU A 148 -13.22 -5.36 -12.01
N GLN A 149 -12.15 -4.89 -11.36
CA GLN A 149 -11.09 -4.08 -11.97
C GLN A 149 -9.95 -4.94 -12.52
N GLN A 150 -10.06 -6.28 -12.46
CA GLN A 150 -9.03 -7.25 -12.87
C GLN A 150 -7.66 -6.95 -12.22
N TYR A 151 -7.68 -6.47 -10.98
CA TYR A 151 -6.51 -5.97 -10.30
C TYR A 151 -6.27 -6.72 -8.99
N ILE A 152 -5.02 -7.14 -8.76
CA ILE A 152 -4.64 -7.79 -7.51
C ILE A 152 -4.32 -6.70 -6.46
N PRO A 153 -5.09 -6.59 -5.37
CA PRO A 153 -4.81 -5.60 -4.34
C PRO A 153 -3.48 -5.88 -3.63
N ARG A 154 -2.85 -4.81 -3.15
CA ARG A 154 -1.67 -4.85 -2.27
C ARG A 154 -1.95 -3.97 -1.06
N ALA A 155 -1.10 -4.09 -0.04
CA ALA A 155 -1.25 -3.36 1.21
C ALA A 155 -1.27 -1.83 1.02
N GLU A 156 -0.64 -1.31 -0.02
CA GLU A 156 -0.67 0.12 -0.33
C GLU A 156 -1.95 0.62 -1.00
N HIS A 157 -2.77 -0.29 -1.55
CA HIS A 157 -4.00 0.03 -2.27
C HIS A 157 -5.22 0.08 -1.34
N ILE A 158 -5.17 -0.61 -0.21
CA ILE A 158 -6.31 -0.71 0.71
C ILE A 158 -5.84 -0.27 2.09
N LEU A 159 -6.46 0.77 2.63
CA LEU A 159 -6.34 1.15 4.04
C LEU A 159 -7.61 0.70 4.78
N ILE A 160 -7.45 -0.30 5.64
CA ILE A 160 -8.50 -0.76 6.55
C ILE A 160 -8.40 0.08 7.81
N CYS A 161 -9.34 0.99 8.00
CA CYS A 161 -9.36 1.88 9.14
C CYS A 161 -9.65 1.11 10.43
N ASN A 162 -8.98 1.54 11.49
CA ASN A 162 -9.22 1.13 12.86
C ASN A 162 -8.97 2.31 13.81
N LYS A 163 -9.15 2.10 15.11
CA LYS A 163 -9.00 3.15 16.13
C LYS A 163 -7.61 3.79 16.19
N ASN A 164 -6.59 3.10 15.69
CA ASN A 164 -5.19 3.53 15.69
C ASN A 164 -4.73 4.04 14.31
N THR A 165 -5.57 3.97 13.28
CA THR A 165 -5.25 4.53 11.97
C THR A 165 -5.06 6.03 12.11
N THR A 166 -3.98 6.56 11.55
CA THR A 166 -3.65 7.99 11.64
C THR A 166 -4.11 8.76 10.41
N GLU A 167 -4.22 10.08 10.56
CA GLU A 167 -4.46 11.01 9.45
C GLU A 167 -3.40 10.84 8.34
N GLU A 168 -2.13 10.67 8.74
CA GLU A 168 -0.99 10.52 7.83
C GLU A 168 -1.15 9.30 6.90
N GLU A 169 -1.68 8.19 7.39
CA GLU A 169 -1.94 7.00 6.57
C GLU A 169 -2.98 7.27 5.49
N VAL A 170 -4.03 8.03 5.82
CA VAL A 170 -5.09 8.43 4.88
C VAL A 170 -4.54 9.42 3.84
N ILE A 171 -3.77 10.42 4.29
CA ILE A 171 -3.05 11.36 3.43
C ILE A 171 -2.17 10.58 2.43
N CYS A 172 -1.37 9.63 2.92
CA CYS A 172 -0.51 8.80 2.09
C CYS A 172 -1.30 8.00 1.05
N LEU A 173 -2.46 7.46 1.42
CA LEU A 173 -3.35 6.73 0.50
C LEU A 173 -3.87 7.67 -0.61
N ILE A 174 -4.36 8.84 -0.25
CA ILE A 174 -4.87 9.85 -1.20
C ILE A 174 -3.76 10.31 -2.14
N PHE A 175 -2.57 10.61 -1.62
CA PHE A 175 -1.43 11.00 -2.44
C PHE A 175 -1.05 9.91 -3.44
N ARG A 176 -1.04 8.63 -3.04
CA ARG A 176 -0.79 7.53 -3.97
C ARG A 176 -1.84 7.50 -5.09
N ALA A 177 -3.12 7.71 -4.76
CA ALA A 177 -4.18 7.75 -5.76
C ALA A 177 -3.96 8.88 -6.80
N ILE A 178 -3.66 10.09 -6.36
CA ILE A 178 -3.56 11.27 -7.25
C ILE A 178 -2.19 11.43 -7.94
N THR A 179 -1.11 10.87 -7.39
CA THR A 179 0.25 11.03 -7.95
C THR A 179 0.63 9.98 -8.98
N ASN A 180 -0.03 8.81 -8.97
CA ASN A 180 0.22 7.75 -9.95
C ASN A 180 -0.11 8.15 -11.40
N ASP A 181 -0.88 9.23 -11.60
CA ASP A 181 -1.19 9.80 -12.90
C ASP A 181 0.05 10.24 -13.71
N LYS A 182 1.12 10.68 -13.03
CA LYS A 182 2.33 11.21 -13.69
C LYS A 182 3.07 10.18 -14.54
N ARG A 183 2.95 8.88 -14.26
CA ARG A 183 3.54 7.81 -15.09
C ARG A 183 3.00 7.81 -16.52
N ILE A 184 1.73 8.18 -16.69
CA ILE A 184 1.05 8.11 -17.98
C ILE A 184 1.49 9.29 -18.86
N LYS A 185 1.74 10.47 -18.28
CA LYS A 185 2.24 11.65 -19.02
C LYS A 185 3.60 11.44 -19.71
N MET A 186 4.47 10.59 -19.18
CA MET A 186 5.73 10.21 -19.85
C MET A 186 5.54 9.15 -20.96
N ALA A 187 4.48 8.33 -20.89
CA ALA A 187 4.12 7.42 -21.98
C ALA A 187 3.38 8.16 -23.13
N ILE A 188 2.71 9.28 -22.82
CA ILE A 188 1.93 10.09 -23.79
C ILE A 188 2.80 10.70 -24.91
N THR A 189 4.10 10.90 -24.72
CA THR A 189 5.02 11.36 -25.80
C THR A 189 5.28 10.31 -26.89
N THR A 190 4.86 9.06 -26.69
CA THR A 190 4.86 8.01 -27.70
C THR A 190 3.41 7.56 -27.94
N LYS A 191 2.79 8.06 -29.01
CA LYS A 191 1.48 7.65 -29.59
C LYS A 191 0.47 7.02 -28.60
N MET A 192 -0.47 7.85 -28.14
CA MET A 192 -1.78 7.52 -27.56
C MET A 192 -1.96 6.06 -27.10
N ASP A 193 -1.72 5.83 -25.82
CA ASP A 193 -2.26 4.68 -25.12
C ASP A 193 -3.14 5.17 -23.96
N TRP A 194 -4.41 5.46 -24.26
CA TRP A 194 -5.43 5.82 -23.27
C TRP A 194 -5.85 4.61 -22.40
N ASN A 195 -5.19 3.46 -22.57
CA ASN A 195 -5.67 2.16 -22.15
C ASN A 195 -5.02 1.63 -20.87
N SER A 196 -4.10 2.38 -20.24
CA SER A 196 -3.56 1.98 -18.94
C SER A 196 -4.63 2.18 -17.86
N ALA A 197 -5.23 1.09 -17.38
CA ALA A 197 -6.11 1.13 -16.23
C ALA A 197 -5.38 1.71 -15.01
N LYS A 198 -6.06 2.52 -14.19
CA LYS A 198 -5.44 3.19 -13.05
C LYS A 198 -5.58 2.35 -11.79
N PRO A 199 -4.56 2.34 -10.92
CA PRO A 199 -4.65 1.61 -9.65
C PRO A 199 -5.81 2.16 -8.82
N LEU A 200 -6.65 1.25 -8.37
CA LEU A 200 -7.74 1.50 -7.42
C LEU A 200 -7.16 1.65 -6.00
N TYR A 201 -7.55 2.71 -5.31
CA TYR A 201 -7.25 2.93 -3.90
C TYR A 201 -8.53 2.98 -3.06
N CYS A 202 -8.56 2.21 -1.97
CA CYS A 202 -9.73 2.05 -1.11
C CYS A 202 -9.42 2.45 0.33
N LEU A 203 -10.22 3.37 0.87
CA LEU A 203 -10.35 3.62 2.31
C LEU A 203 -11.57 2.84 2.81
N VAL A 204 -11.37 1.95 3.78
CA VAL A 204 -12.40 0.99 4.21
C VAL A 204 -12.71 1.17 5.68
N TYR A 205 -13.99 1.20 6.04
CA TYR A 205 -14.50 1.40 7.39
C TYR A 205 -14.10 2.74 8.06
N PRO A 206 -14.28 3.91 7.41
CA PRO A 206 -13.96 5.20 8.02
C PRO A 206 -14.63 5.44 9.39
N GLU A 207 -15.75 4.77 9.68
CA GLU A 207 -16.43 4.77 10.97
C GLU A 207 -15.63 4.10 12.11
N LYS A 208 -14.53 3.42 11.81
CA LYS A 208 -13.63 2.83 12.81
C LYS A 208 -12.50 3.76 13.24
N LEU A 209 -12.36 4.91 12.60
CA LEU A 209 -11.41 5.94 13.01
C LEU A 209 -11.79 6.53 14.37
N ALA A 210 -10.79 6.93 15.16
CA ALA A 210 -11.03 7.75 16.33
C ALA A 210 -11.70 9.07 15.92
N LEU A 211 -12.60 9.62 16.75
CA LEU A 211 -13.39 10.81 16.41
C LEU A 211 -12.52 12.02 16.04
N SER A 212 -11.42 12.24 16.76
CA SER A 212 -10.45 13.29 16.47
C SER A 212 -9.80 13.11 15.09
N THR A 213 -9.37 11.88 14.79
CA THR A 213 -8.76 11.54 13.50
C THR A 213 -9.78 11.62 12.36
N LEU A 214 -11.02 11.19 12.56
CA LEU A 214 -12.08 11.32 11.57
C LEU A 214 -12.30 12.78 11.18
N LYS A 215 -12.32 13.70 12.15
CA LYS A 215 -12.42 15.14 11.89
C LYS A 215 -11.26 15.65 11.03
N GLN A 216 -10.03 15.28 11.38
CA GLN A 216 -8.84 15.63 10.58
C GLN A 216 -8.91 15.05 9.16
N VAL A 217 -9.36 13.80 9.02
CA VAL A 217 -9.52 13.15 7.73
C VAL A 217 -10.58 13.84 6.87
N CYS A 218 -11.68 14.31 7.46
CA CYS A 218 -12.67 15.12 6.76
C CYS A 218 -12.03 16.40 6.18
N ASP A 219 -11.25 17.11 6.99
CA ASP A 219 -10.54 18.32 6.57
C ASP A 219 -9.54 18.02 5.45
N VAL A 220 -8.75 16.95 5.57
CA VAL A 220 -7.81 16.48 4.55
C VAL A 220 -8.51 16.15 3.23
N VAL A 221 -9.64 15.43 3.25
CA VAL A 221 -10.37 15.08 2.03
C VAL A 221 -10.93 16.33 1.37
N GLN A 222 -11.44 17.26 2.17
CA GLN A 222 -11.90 18.56 1.67
C GLN A 222 -10.75 19.32 1.00
N ASP A 223 -9.60 19.41 1.65
CA ASP A 223 -8.46 20.20 1.20
C ASP A 223 -7.71 19.59 0.03
N LEU A 224 -7.61 18.26 -0.05
CA LEU A 224 -6.85 17.57 -1.09
C LEU A 224 -7.68 17.22 -2.32
N LEU A 225 -9.00 16.98 -2.17
CA LEU A 225 -9.83 16.44 -3.26
C LEU A 225 -11.01 17.35 -3.66
N LEU A 226 -11.60 18.11 -2.73
CA LEU A 226 -12.90 18.76 -2.95
C LEU A 226 -12.84 20.30 -3.06
N ASN A 227 -11.77 20.92 -2.55
CA ASN A 227 -11.58 22.37 -2.67
C ASN A 227 -11.47 22.78 -4.15
N SER A 228 -12.10 23.89 -4.54
CA SER A 228 -12.14 24.39 -5.92
C SER A 228 -10.76 24.51 -6.58
N VAL A 229 -9.74 24.92 -5.82
CA VAL A 229 -8.35 25.02 -6.31
C VAL A 229 -7.78 23.64 -6.63
N GLN A 230 -8.05 22.63 -5.80
CA GLN A 230 -7.57 21.27 -6.05
C GLN A 230 -8.36 20.57 -7.14
N VAL A 231 -9.67 20.74 -7.18
CA VAL A 231 -10.52 20.20 -8.26
C VAL A 231 -9.99 20.66 -9.62
N GLU A 232 -9.65 21.95 -9.75
CA GLU A 232 -9.07 22.48 -10.98
C GLU A 232 -7.67 21.90 -11.28
N LYS A 233 -6.83 21.70 -10.27
CA LYS A 233 -5.51 21.04 -10.44
C LYS A 233 -5.64 19.57 -10.84
N LEU A 234 -6.65 18.89 -10.33
CA LEU A 234 -6.90 17.46 -10.53
C LEU A 234 -7.81 17.17 -11.73
N LYS A 235 -8.30 18.18 -12.46
CA LYS A 235 -9.22 18.01 -13.60
C LYS A 235 -8.76 17.03 -14.68
N HIS A 236 -7.45 16.82 -14.81
CA HIS A 236 -6.85 15.86 -15.75
C HIS A 236 -6.27 14.61 -15.08
N CYS A 237 -6.28 14.55 -13.74
CA CYS A 237 -5.85 13.40 -12.97
C CYS A 237 -7.02 12.43 -12.87
N LEU A 238 -7.03 11.36 -13.67
CA LEU A 238 -8.13 10.37 -13.62
C LEU A 238 -7.98 9.38 -12.45
N TYR A 239 -7.61 9.81 -11.25
CA TYR A 239 -7.41 8.90 -10.11
C TYR A 239 -8.68 8.10 -9.77
N THR A 240 -8.51 6.94 -9.15
CA THR A 240 -9.62 6.09 -8.70
C THR A 240 -9.50 5.89 -7.19
N PHE A 241 -10.17 6.76 -6.43
CA PHE A 241 -10.22 6.72 -4.97
C PHE A 241 -11.64 6.36 -4.52
N VAL A 242 -11.74 5.33 -3.70
CA VAL A 242 -13.01 4.79 -3.21
C VAL A 242 -13.02 4.83 -1.68
N VAL A 243 -14.11 5.32 -1.12
CA VAL A 243 -14.43 5.21 0.31
C VAL A 243 -15.56 4.20 0.46
N MET A 244 -15.31 3.12 1.20
CA MET A 244 -16.29 2.09 1.49
C MET A 244 -16.66 2.15 2.97
N SER A 245 -17.95 2.28 3.27
CA SER A 245 -18.46 2.45 4.63
C SER A 245 -19.70 1.58 4.88
N CYS A 246 -19.88 1.16 6.13
CA CYS A 246 -21.14 0.56 6.60
C CYS A 246 -22.03 1.55 7.37
N ASP A 247 -21.60 2.81 7.48
CA ASP A 247 -22.27 3.86 8.23
C ASP A 247 -22.46 5.10 7.33
N SER A 248 -23.72 5.32 6.92
CA SER A 248 -24.11 6.51 6.15
C SER A 248 -24.08 7.79 6.99
N ASP A 249 -24.18 7.67 8.31
CA ASP A 249 -24.18 8.81 9.22
C ASP A 249 -22.78 9.34 9.55
N ASN A 250 -21.75 8.58 9.17
CA ASN A 250 -20.36 8.95 9.30
C ASN A 250 -20.07 10.30 8.61
N SER A 251 -19.35 11.20 9.30
CA SER A 251 -19.09 12.56 8.82
C SER A 251 -18.36 12.61 7.47
N LEU A 252 -17.42 11.67 7.21
CA LEU A 252 -16.75 11.58 5.93
C LEU A 252 -17.71 11.13 4.81
N CYS A 253 -18.64 10.23 5.14
CA CYS A 253 -19.66 9.78 4.19
C CYS A 253 -20.61 10.92 3.82
N LYS A 254 -21.01 11.75 4.79
CA LYS A 254 -21.82 12.95 4.52
C LYS A 254 -21.14 13.94 3.57
N ILE A 255 -19.82 14.15 3.74
CA ILE A 255 -19.04 14.99 2.83
C ILE A 255 -19.01 14.40 1.41
N LEU A 256 -18.96 13.07 1.30
CA LEU A 256 -18.84 12.36 0.04
C LEU A 256 -20.18 11.91 -0.56
N GLU A 257 -21.32 12.26 0.03
CA GLU A 257 -22.66 11.95 -0.45
C GLU A 257 -22.89 12.35 -1.93
N PRO A 258 -22.40 13.51 -2.43
CA PRO A 258 -22.52 13.86 -3.85
C PRO A 258 -21.79 12.89 -4.81
N PHE A 259 -20.94 12.02 -4.27
CA PHE A 259 -20.13 11.04 -4.97
C PHE A 259 -20.55 9.60 -4.70
N GLU A 260 -21.74 9.40 -4.10
CA GLU A 260 -22.27 8.08 -3.81
C GLU A 260 -22.54 7.29 -5.11
N LEU A 261 -22.12 6.03 -5.09
CA LEU A 261 -22.34 5.04 -6.13
C LEU A 261 -23.17 3.88 -5.59
N SER A 262 -24.32 3.64 -6.22
CA SER A 262 -25.06 2.41 -6.03
C SER A 262 -24.47 1.30 -6.91
N LEU A 263 -23.74 0.36 -6.30
CA LEU A 263 -23.39 -0.88 -6.99
C LEU A 263 -24.64 -1.75 -7.12
N SER A 264 -25.02 -2.11 -8.34
CA SER A 264 -26.20 -2.96 -8.57
C SER A 264 -26.03 -4.32 -7.88
N ASN A 265 -26.95 -4.66 -6.98
CA ASN A 265 -27.00 -5.87 -6.13
C ASN A 265 -26.92 -7.25 -6.83
N LYS A 266 -26.65 -7.32 -8.14
CA LYS A 266 -26.51 -8.58 -8.87
C LYS A 266 -25.09 -9.14 -8.65
N SER A 267 -25.01 -9.92 -7.56
CA SER A 267 -23.96 -10.88 -7.18
C SER A 267 -22.59 -10.33 -6.73
N PHE A 268 -22.56 -9.75 -5.53
CA PHE A 268 -21.40 -9.85 -4.63
C PHE A 268 -21.46 -11.10 -3.70
N GLN A 269 -22.50 -11.93 -3.87
CA GLN A 269 -22.71 -13.15 -3.08
C GLN A 269 -21.73 -14.29 -3.43
N THR A 270 -20.99 -14.18 -4.53
CA THR A 270 -19.95 -15.14 -4.90
C THR A 270 -18.59 -14.63 -4.44
N LEU A 271 -17.93 -15.44 -3.63
CA LEU A 271 -16.53 -15.28 -3.24
C LEU A 271 -15.68 -15.01 -4.50
N PRO A 272 -14.68 -14.09 -4.45
CA PRO A 272 -13.92 -13.67 -5.61
C PRO A 272 -12.91 -14.76 -6.00
N ASN A 273 -13.45 -15.85 -6.53
CA ASN A 273 -12.76 -17.11 -6.71
C ASN A 273 -11.66 -16.99 -7.76
N GLN A 274 -11.80 -16.08 -8.75
CA GLN A 274 -10.74 -15.91 -9.76
C GLN A 274 -9.56 -15.17 -9.15
N LEU A 275 -9.82 -14.07 -8.43
CA LEU A 275 -8.78 -13.31 -7.73
C LEU A 275 -8.04 -14.17 -6.69
N LEU A 276 -8.78 -14.93 -5.88
CA LEU A 276 -8.20 -15.79 -4.85
C LEU A 276 -7.47 -17.00 -5.47
N SER A 277 -7.97 -17.55 -6.57
CA SER A 277 -7.26 -18.59 -7.33
C SER A 277 -5.97 -18.05 -7.95
N GLN A 278 -5.94 -16.81 -8.43
CA GLN A 278 -4.72 -16.18 -8.94
C GLN A 278 -3.70 -15.94 -7.82
N LEU A 279 -4.16 -15.45 -6.66
CA LEU A 279 -3.31 -15.17 -5.50
C LEU A 279 -2.70 -16.43 -4.87
N TYR A 280 -3.52 -17.45 -4.68
CA TYR A 280 -3.17 -18.62 -3.86
C TYR A 280 -3.06 -19.92 -4.66
N ARG A 281 -3.17 -19.86 -6.00
CA ARG A 281 -3.08 -21.01 -6.93
C ARG A 281 -3.94 -22.22 -6.54
N ASN A 282 -5.01 -21.96 -5.79
CA ASN A 282 -5.93 -22.97 -5.27
C ASN A 282 -7.28 -22.79 -5.97
N LEU A 283 -7.81 -23.85 -6.58
CA LEU A 283 -9.19 -23.88 -7.06
C LEU A 283 -10.11 -23.89 -5.83
N TRP A 284 -10.62 -22.72 -5.45
CA TRP A 284 -11.63 -22.57 -4.39
C TRP A 284 -13.00 -22.99 -4.92
N THR A 285 -13.14 -24.25 -5.32
CA THR A 285 -14.45 -24.89 -5.51
C THR A 285 -14.80 -25.62 -4.23
N ASN A 286 -16.04 -25.44 -3.74
CA ASN A 286 -16.58 -25.99 -2.49
C ASN A 286 -16.44 -27.53 -2.31
N ASN A 287 -15.89 -28.24 -3.27
CA ASN A 287 -15.62 -29.68 -3.21
C ASN A 287 -14.13 -29.95 -3.05
N GLN A 288 -13.76 -30.22 -1.79
CA GLN A 288 -12.61 -30.99 -1.32
C GLN A 288 -11.82 -31.76 -2.40
N LYS A 289 -10.71 -31.20 -2.87
CA LYS A 289 -9.48 -31.97 -3.07
C LYS A 289 -8.29 -31.14 -2.62
N HIS A 290 -7.84 -31.43 -1.40
CA HIS A 290 -6.56 -30.94 -0.86
C HIS A 290 -5.41 -31.43 -1.75
N ASP A 291 -4.90 -30.57 -2.63
CA ASP A 291 -3.76 -30.90 -3.47
C ASP A 291 -2.50 -30.09 -3.12
N ILE A 292 -1.79 -30.61 -2.11
CA ILE A 292 -0.45 -30.14 -1.70
C ILE A 292 0.61 -30.46 -2.78
N GLY A 293 0.26 -31.18 -3.85
CA GLY A 293 1.14 -31.45 -4.99
C GLY A 293 1.31 -30.29 -5.98
N THR A 294 0.51 -29.23 -5.86
CA THR A 294 0.60 -28.03 -6.74
C THR A 294 1.81 -27.14 -6.38
N LYS A 295 2.21 -26.17 -7.22
CA LYS A 295 3.33 -25.26 -6.86
C LYS A 295 2.87 -24.18 -5.86
N PRO A 296 3.64 -23.86 -4.80
CA PRO A 296 3.33 -22.79 -3.84
C PRO A 296 3.18 -21.41 -4.51
N PRO A 297 2.58 -20.40 -3.84
CA PRO A 297 2.13 -20.39 -2.44
C PRO A 297 0.76 -21.05 -2.22
N TRP A 298 0.54 -21.64 -1.04
CA TRP A 298 -0.74 -22.22 -0.63
C TRP A 298 -1.25 -21.52 0.63
N ILE A 299 -2.55 -21.22 0.67
CA ILE A 299 -3.25 -20.84 1.90
C ILE A 299 -4.35 -21.87 2.18
N GLN A 300 -4.35 -22.39 3.42
CA GLN A 300 -5.35 -23.33 3.91
C GLN A 300 -5.89 -22.83 5.25
N LEU A 301 -7.22 -22.74 5.32
CA LEU A 301 -7.94 -22.49 6.56
C LEU A 301 -8.38 -23.83 7.14
N TYR A 302 -8.04 -24.10 8.40
CA TYR A 302 -8.49 -25.27 9.14
C TYR A 302 -9.49 -24.81 10.21
N THR A 303 -10.76 -25.07 9.99
CA THR A 303 -11.85 -24.74 10.92
C THR A 303 -12.51 -26.01 11.43
N SER A 304 -13.11 -25.93 12.61
CA SER A 304 -13.97 -26.97 13.15
C SER A 304 -14.96 -26.34 14.11
N GLU A 305 -16.16 -26.90 14.18
CA GLU A 305 -17.22 -26.39 15.08
C GLU A 305 -16.85 -26.54 16.56
N GLN A 306 -16.04 -27.56 16.89
CA GLN A 306 -15.63 -27.85 18.26
C GLN A 306 -14.11 -27.80 18.44
N VAL A 307 -13.67 -27.58 19.68
CA VAL A 307 -12.27 -27.68 20.08
C VAL A 307 -11.82 -29.15 20.03
N ALA A 308 -10.52 -29.40 19.85
CA ALA A 308 -9.91 -30.74 19.82
C ALA A 308 -10.35 -31.69 18.68
N MET A 309 -11.00 -31.20 17.63
CA MET A 309 -11.39 -31.98 16.43
C MET A 309 -10.22 -32.34 15.49
N GLY A 310 -8.98 -32.39 15.99
CA GLY A 310 -7.83 -32.85 15.20
C GLY A 310 -7.22 -31.86 14.20
N LYS A 311 -7.58 -30.56 14.25
CA LYS A 311 -7.01 -29.51 13.37
C LYS A 311 -5.47 -29.53 13.36
N SER A 312 -4.85 -29.58 14.54
CA SER A 312 -3.39 -29.63 14.67
C SER A 312 -2.77 -30.89 14.05
N THR A 313 -3.48 -32.03 14.15
CA THR A 313 -3.05 -33.31 13.55
C THR A 313 -3.07 -33.23 12.03
N LEU A 314 -4.09 -32.59 11.44
CA LEU A 314 -4.16 -32.34 9.99
C LEU A 314 -3.02 -31.44 9.53
N ILE A 315 -2.77 -30.32 10.21
CA ILE A 315 -1.65 -29.43 9.90
C ILE A 315 -0.31 -30.17 9.96
N GLN A 316 -0.11 -31.06 10.95
CA GLN A 316 1.10 -31.86 11.06
C GLN A 316 1.25 -32.85 9.89
N ARG A 317 0.16 -33.51 9.49
CA ARG A 317 0.15 -34.41 8.32
C ARG A 317 0.53 -33.66 7.04
N ASP A 318 0.01 -32.46 6.86
CA ASP A 318 0.27 -31.65 5.67
C ASP A 318 1.72 -31.14 5.64
N ILE A 319 2.27 -30.71 6.79
CA ILE A 319 3.69 -30.38 6.92
C ILE A 319 4.58 -31.58 6.55
N GLN A 320 4.19 -32.78 6.98
CA GLN A 320 4.95 -33.99 6.65
C GLN A 320 4.92 -34.28 5.15
N ARG A 321 3.76 -34.14 4.50
CA ARG A 321 3.62 -34.28 3.05
C ARG A 321 4.45 -33.24 2.29
N ILE A 322 4.50 -31.99 2.76
CA ILE A 322 5.35 -30.94 2.17
C ILE A 322 6.84 -31.32 2.25
N ARG A 323 7.28 -31.89 3.39
CA ARG A 323 8.67 -32.39 3.54
C ARG A 323 8.98 -33.52 2.57
N GLU A 324 8.03 -34.43 2.36
CA GLU A 324 8.18 -35.55 1.43
C GLU A 324 8.24 -35.12 -0.03
N ILE A 325 7.50 -34.07 -0.41
CA ILE A 325 7.54 -33.50 -1.76
C ILE A 325 8.84 -32.70 -1.97
N HIS A 326 9.31 -31.99 -0.95
CA HIS A 326 10.48 -31.12 -1.02
C HIS A 326 11.70 -31.69 -0.29
N ARG A 327 12.02 -32.98 -0.48
CA ARG A 327 13.16 -33.65 0.20
C ARG A 327 14.51 -32.94 0.03
N ALA A 328 14.69 -32.23 -1.09
CA ALA A 328 15.92 -31.49 -1.40
C ALA A 328 15.99 -30.11 -0.73
N LYS A 329 14.98 -29.70 0.05
CA LYS A 329 14.91 -28.38 0.70
C LYS A 329 14.61 -28.53 2.18
N THR A 330 15.23 -27.67 2.99
CA THR A 330 14.91 -27.56 4.42
C THR A 330 13.53 -26.91 4.58
N VAL A 331 12.60 -27.62 5.21
CA VAL A 331 11.25 -27.10 5.52
C VAL A 331 11.24 -26.54 6.95
N HIS A 332 11.10 -25.22 7.08
CA HIS A 332 10.93 -24.55 8.37
C HIS A 332 9.45 -24.47 8.77
N LYS A 333 9.14 -24.89 10.01
CA LYS A 333 7.82 -24.72 10.62
C LYS A 333 7.86 -23.54 11.57
N ILE A 334 7.00 -22.56 11.36
CA ILE A 334 6.79 -21.44 12.27
C ILE A 334 5.37 -21.57 12.82
N CYS A 335 5.23 -21.59 14.14
CA CYS A 335 3.94 -21.60 14.84
C CYS A 335 3.77 -20.25 15.52
N VAL A 336 2.67 -19.56 15.22
CA VAL A 336 2.29 -18.31 15.88
C VAL A 336 0.96 -18.56 16.57
N ALA A 337 0.92 -18.38 17.89
CA ALA A 337 -0.28 -18.50 18.69
C ALA A 337 -0.81 -17.11 19.02
N PHE A 338 -2.08 -16.86 18.72
CA PHE A 338 -2.78 -15.64 19.07
C PHE A 338 -3.66 -15.94 20.28
N ASN A 339 -3.16 -15.63 21.48
CA ASN A 339 -3.85 -15.92 22.75
C ASN A 339 -4.49 -14.68 23.38
N ASN A 340 -4.32 -13.51 22.76
CA ASN A 340 -4.84 -12.25 23.29
C ASN A 340 -6.28 -12.08 22.83
N TYR A 341 -7.18 -11.87 23.79
CA TYR A 341 -8.54 -11.40 23.57
C TYR A 341 -8.54 -9.91 23.91
N GLU A 342 -8.33 -9.05 22.93
CA GLU A 342 -8.55 -7.60 23.06
C GLU A 342 -9.61 -7.12 22.09
#